data_AF-X1HKZ3-F1
#
_entry.id   AF-X1HKZ3-F1
#
_cell.length_a   1.000
_cell.length_b   1.000
_cell.length_c   1.000
_cell.angle_alpha   90.00
_cell.angle_beta   90.00
_cell.angle_gamma   90.00
#
_symmetry.space_group_name_H-M   'P 1'
#
loop_
_entity.id
_entity.type
_entity.pdbx_description
1 polymer ?
#
loop_
_entity_poly.entity_id
_entity_poly.type
_entity_poly.pdbx_seq_one_letter_code
_entity_poly.pdbx_strand_id
1 'polypeptide(L)'
;MGDKRIGQDAVKEIVKKRFGDKVVVANPFDPNSIDEAISNKYNVVYGSEMSKEEWENIRRAEAMSSSTELFGKRGVADWEHYPPTPEMEKVAALAKKIAKRLLGINLKVQFVKSPGTGEAADFGYNTLTFNVSKLRKGFFDRIVSEEIIELILHELGHHAGHHTEMSYHKLLTRMAGQLVMIALNESDFFKIDY
;
A
#
# COMPACT_ATOMS: atom_id res chain seq x y z
N MET A 1 -31.92 0.68 11.00
CA MET A 1 -31.32 1.57 12.02
C MET A 1 -31.92 2.98 12.03
N GLY A 2 -33.07 3.25 11.40
CA GLY A 2 -33.58 4.61 11.19
C GLY A 2 -34.45 5.24 12.31
N ASP A 3 -34.72 4.56 13.43
CA ASP A 3 -35.49 5.15 14.53
C ASP A 3 -34.61 6.14 15.32
N LYS A 4 -35.10 7.36 15.56
CA LYS A 4 -34.37 8.43 16.27
C LYS A 4 -34.13 8.12 17.76
N ARG A 5 -34.86 7.15 18.33
CA ARG A 5 -34.76 6.74 19.75
C ARG A 5 -33.82 5.56 19.97
N ILE A 6 -33.15 5.08 18.92
CA ILE A 6 -32.23 3.95 19.06
C ILE A 6 -31.03 4.34 19.94
N GLY A 7 -30.73 3.50 20.94
CA GLY A 7 -29.58 3.65 21.82
C GLY A 7 -28.26 3.37 21.09
N GLN A 8 -27.17 3.99 21.54
CA GLN A 8 -25.85 3.87 20.90
C GLN A 8 -25.34 2.42 20.86
N ASP A 9 -25.49 1.67 21.96
CA ASP A 9 -25.06 0.27 22.03
C ASP A 9 -25.82 -0.61 21.03
N ALA A 10 -27.12 -0.36 20.86
CA ALA A 10 -27.93 -1.06 19.86
C ALA A 10 -27.46 -0.75 18.43
N VAL A 11 -27.06 0.50 18.13
CA VAL A 11 -26.49 0.83 16.82
C VAL A 11 -25.18 0.06 16.58
N LYS A 12 -24.27 0.04 17.55
CA LYS A 12 -23.01 -0.71 17.46
C LYS A 12 -23.24 -2.21 17.28
N GLU A 13 -24.18 -2.78 18.01
CA GLU A 13 -24.54 -4.20 17.88
C GLU A 13 -25.13 -4.52 16.50
N ILE A 14 -26.00 -3.66 15.96
CA ILE A 14 -26.56 -3.84 14.62
C ILE A 14 -25.47 -3.71 13.56
N VAL A 15 -24.57 -2.73 13.67
CA VAL A 15 -23.42 -2.59 12.75
C VAL A 15 -22.59 -3.87 12.75
N LYS A 16 -22.21 -4.37 13.94
CA LYS A 16 -21.46 -5.62 14.07
C LYS A 16 -22.20 -6.80 13.45
N LYS A 17 -23.51 -6.93 13.69
CA LYS A 17 -24.33 -8.01 13.11
C LYS A 17 -24.48 -7.91 11.59
N ARG A 18 -24.59 -6.69 11.05
CA ARG A 18 -24.84 -6.44 9.62
C ARG A 18 -23.56 -6.51 8.80
N PHE A 19 -22.48 -5.92 9.29
CA PHE A 19 -21.25 -5.69 8.54
C PHE A 19 -20.03 -6.44 9.08
N GLY A 20 -20.12 -7.02 10.28
CA GLY A 20 -19.03 -7.72 10.95
C GLY A 20 -18.20 -6.82 11.85
N ASP A 21 -17.17 -7.41 12.47
CA ASP A 21 -16.27 -6.72 13.40
C ASP A 21 -15.25 -5.80 12.70
N LYS A 22 -14.87 -6.13 11.48
CA LYS A 22 -13.93 -5.35 10.66
C LYS A 22 -14.69 -4.57 9.62
N VAL A 23 -15.12 -3.37 9.98
CA VAL A 23 -15.91 -2.51 9.10
C VAL A 23 -15.38 -1.09 9.10
N VAL A 24 -15.35 -0.47 7.93
CA VAL A 24 -15.05 0.96 7.75
C VAL A 24 -16.03 1.62 6.79
N VAL A 25 -16.20 2.93 6.93
CA VAL A 25 -16.92 3.75 5.97
C VAL A 25 -15.98 4.19 4.86
N ALA A 26 -16.35 3.96 3.61
CA ALA A 26 -15.56 4.38 2.45
C ALA A 26 -15.36 5.91 2.42
N ASN A 27 -14.12 6.37 2.30
CA ASN A 27 -13.82 7.76 1.94
C ASN A 27 -13.50 7.86 0.43
N PRO A 28 -14.42 8.32 -0.43
CA PRO A 28 -14.20 8.37 -1.87
C PRO A 28 -13.11 9.38 -2.28
N PHE A 29 -12.70 10.27 -1.38
CA PHE A 29 -11.60 11.23 -1.61
C PHE A 29 -10.22 10.65 -1.28
N ASP A 30 -10.16 9.43 -0.74
CA ASP A 30 -8.93 8.70 -0.44
C ASP A 30 -9.07 7.22 -0.89
N PRO A 31 -9.06 6.95 -2.21
CA PRO A 31 -9.24 5.61 -2.75
C PRO A 31 -8.20 4.60 -2.25
N ASN A 32 -6.97 5.03 -1.97
CA ASN A 32 -5.93 4.16 -1.42
C ASN A 32 -6.33 3.57 -0.07
N SER A 33 -6.92 4.38 0.82
CA SER A 33 -7.39 3.87 2.12
C SER A 33 -8.50 2.83 1.99
N ILE A 34 -9.33 2.93 0.94
CA ILE A 34 -10.38 1.95 0.63
C ILE A 34 -9.75 0.63 0.17
N ASP A 35 -8.82 0.71 -0.77
CA ASP A 35 -8.10 -0.44 -1.32
C ASP A 35 -7.31 -1.19 -0.23
N GLU A 36 -6.64 -0.46 0.66
CA GLU A 36 -5.92 -1.03 1.79
C GLU A 36 -6.87 -1.69 2.78
N ALA A 37 -8.03 -1.09 3.06
CA ALA A 37 -9.07 -1.72 3.90
C ALA A 37 -9.54 -3.05 3.30
N ILE A 38 -9.84 -3.08 1.99
CA ILE A 38 -10.25 -4.30 1.27
C ILE A 38 -9.14 -5.36 1.35
N SER A 39 -7.89 -4.98 1.11
CA SER A 39 -6.73 -5.86 1.17
C SER A 39 -6.53 -6.46 2.58
N ASN A 40 -6.83 -5.69 3.63
CA ASN A 40 -6.83 -6.14 5.03
C ASN A 40 -8.12 -6.85 5.47
N LYS A 41 -9.00 -7.20 4.51
CA LYS A 41 -10.26 -7.95 4.69
C LYS A 41 -11.29 -7.21 5.55
N TYR A 42 -11.30 -5.88 5.49
CA TYR A 42 -12.38 -5.08 6.07
C TYR A 42 -13.58 -5.05 5.13
N ASN A 43 -14.76 -5.02 5.72
CA ASN A 43 -15.98 -4.68 5.01
C ASN A 43 -16.03 -3.15 4.82
N VAL A 44 -16.12 -2.70 3.57
CA VAL A 44 -16.15 -1.27 3.23
C VAL A 44 -17.58 -0.89 2.89
N VAL A 45 -18.17 -0.02 3.70
CA VAL A 45 -19.55 0.44 3.53
C VAL A 45 -19.57 1.77 2.78
N TYR A 46 -20.23 1.79 1.63
CA TYR A 46 -20.37 2.97 0.78
C TYR A 46 -21.59 3.81 1.17
N GLY A 47 -21.53 5.12 0.90
CA GLY A 47 -22.57 6.08 1.29
C GLY A 47 -23.98 5.76 0.80
N SER A 48 -24.12 5.03 -0.31
CA SER A 48 -25.40 4.62 -0.89
C SER A 48 -26.06 3.41 -0.21
N GLU A 49 -25.38 2.72 0.70
CA GLU A 49 -25.86 1.47 1.29
C GLU A 49 -26.86 1.63 2.45
N MET A 50 -27.07 2.87 2.90
CA MET A 50 -27.91 3.19 4.06
C MET A 50 -28.69 4.49 3.86
N SER A 51 -29.83 4.60 4.55
CA SER A 51 -30.63 5.82 4.49
C SER A 51 -29.92 6.99 5.19
N LYS A 52 -30.41 8.21 4.94
CA LYS A 52 -29.90 9.41 5.62
C LYS A 52 -30.04 9.29 7.15
N GLU A 53 -31.17 8.80 7.64
CA GLU A 53 -31.40 8.61 9.08
C GLU A 53 -30.46 7.57 9.69
N GLU A 54 -30.18 6.49 8.96
CA GLU A 54 -29.23 5.46 9.41
C GLU A 54 -27.81 6.02 9.54
N TRP A 55 -27.36 6.82 8.56
CA TRP A 55 -26.07 7.50 8.62
C TRP A 55 -25.97 8.50 9.76
N GLU A 56 -27.03 9.25 10.05
CA GLU A 56 -27.09 10.15 11.21
C GLU A 56 -26.92 9.39 12.52
N ASN A 57 -27.57 8.22 12.65
CA ASN A 57 -27.47 7.39 13.84
C ASN A 57 -26.08 6.73 13.99
N ILE A 58 -25.45 6.30 12.89
CA ILE A 58 -24.08 5.76 12.90
C ILE A 58 -23.07 6.81 13.34
N ARG A 59 -23.15 8.02 12.78
CA ARG A 59 -22.27 9.13 13.19
C ARG A 59 -22.47 9.49 14.65
N ARG A 60 -23.71 9.60 15.13
CA ARG A 60 -24.02 9.90 16.53
C ARG A 60 -23.54 8.83 17.51
N ALA A 61 -23.51 7.56 17.08
CA ALA A 61 -23.07 6.44 17.90
C ALA A 61 -21.57 6.15 17.77
N GLU A 62 -20.85 6.85 16.88
CA GLU A 62 -19.45 6.56 16.53
C GLU A 62 -19.24 5.07 16.26
N ALA A 63 -20.17 4.48 15.50
CA ALA A 63 -20.25 3.02 15.37
C ALA A 63 -19.27 2.45 14.34
N MET A 64 -18.69 3.29 13.47
CA MET A 64 -17.71 2.90 12.44
C MET A 64 -16.71 4.04 12.21
N SER A 65 -15.42 3.71 12.11
CA SER A 65 -14.38 4.62 11.63
C SER A 65 -14.40 4.74 10.10
N SER A 66 -13.84 5.82 9.56
CA SER A 66 -13.63 5.95 8.12
C SER A 66 -12.43 5.13 7.62
N SER A 67 -12.39 4.81 6.33
CA SER A 67 -11.25 4.13 5.71
C SER A 67 -9.96 4.95 5.88
N THR A 68 -10.00 6.27 5.68
CA THR A 68 -8.85 7.17 5.87
C THR A 68 -8.34 7.21 7.31
N GLU A 69 -9.22 7.10 8.30
CA GLU A 69 -8.81 7.14 9.70
C GLU A 69 -7.95 5.92 10.09
N LEU A 70 -8.31 4.75 9.56
CA LEU A 70 -7.60 3.50 9.86
C LEU A 70 -6.46 3.19 8.88
N PHE A 71 -6.66 3.52 7.60
CA PHE A 71 -5.79 3.12 6.48
C PHE A 71 -5.33 4.27 5.59
N GLY A 72 -5.76 5.50 5.87
CA GLY A 72 -5.28 6.66 5.15
C GLY A 72 -3.82 6.93 5.48
N LYS A 73 -3.09 7.44 4.48
CA LYS A 73 -1.72 7.91 4.69
C LYS A 73 -1.76 9.05 5.71
N ARG A 74 -1.24 8.81 6.92
CA ARG A 74 -1.08 9.88 7.92
C ARG A 74 -0.15 10.93 7.33
N GLY A 75 -0.51 12.21 7.51
CA GLY A 75 0.26 13.33 7.01
C GLY A 75 1.73 13.23 7.36
N VAL A 76 2.56 13.75 6.48
CA VAL A 76 4.03 13.66 6.41
C VAL A 76 4.70 14.47 7.55
N ALA A 77 4.28 14.29 8.80
CA ALA A 77 4.72 15.11 9.93
C ALA A 77 6.17 14.79 10.32
N ASP A 78 6.63 13.56 10.08
CA ASP A 78 7.98 13.11 10.41
C ASP A 78 8.60 12.38 9.22
N TRP A 79 8.95 13.12 8.17
CA TRP A 79 9.70 12.59 7.04
C TRP A 79 11.06 13.26 6.96
N GLU A 80 12.12 12.46 7.07
CA GLU A 80 13.49 12.93 6.87
C GLU A 80 14.18 12.10 5.79
N HIS A 81 14.95 12.79 4.94
CA HIS A 81 15.83 12.12 4.00
C HIS A 81 16.89 11.32 4.76
N TYR A 82 17.06 10.05 4.40
CA TYR A 82 18.04 9.16 4.97
C TYR A 82 19.18 8.91 3.98
N PRO A 83 20.43 9.30 4.28
CA PRO A 83 21.57 9.01 3.41
C PRO A 83 21.73 7.50 3.19
N PRO A 84 21.83 7.02 1.93
CA PRO A 84 21.91 5.59 1.65
C PRO A 84 23.25 5.00 2.12
N THR A 85 23.22 3.75 2.59
CA THR A 85 24.43 2.93 2.75
C THR A 85 24.85 2.31 1.41
N PRO A 86 26.08 1.77 1.27
CA PRO A 86 26.50 1.07 0.05
C PRO A 86 25.55 -0.05 -0.38
N GLU A 87 24.99 -0.81 0.57
CA GLU A 87 24.00 -1.87 0.30
C GLU A 87 22.68 -1.28 -0.22
N MET A 88 22.22 -0.17 0.35
CA MET A 88 21.04 0.56 -0.14
C MET A 88 21.26 1.08 -1.57
N GLU A 89 22.45 1.59 -1.89
CA GLU A 89 22.78 2.04 -3.24
C GLU A 89 22.76 0.89 -4.25
N LYS A 90 23.24 -0.29 -3.86
CA LYS A 90 23.18 -1.51 -4.68
C LYS A 90 21.73 -1.94 -4.93
N VAL A 91 20.86 -1.89 -3.92
CA VAL A 91 19.41 -2.14 -4.10
C VAL A 91 18.74 -1.08 -4.97
N ALA A 92 19.10 0.20 -4.80
CA ALA A 92 18.62 1.27 -5.65
C ALA A 92 19.03 1.07 -7.12
N ALA A 93 20.27 0.63 -7.37
CA ALA A 93 20.74 0.29 -8.71
C ALA A 93 19.95 -0.88 -9.31
N LEU A 94 19.69 -1.92 -8.52
CA LEU A 94 18.84 -3.05 -8.93
C LEU A 94 17.43 -2.58 -9.30
N ALA A 95 16.78 -1.79 -8.45
CA ALA A 95 15.44 -1.26 -8.71
C ALA A 95 15.38 -0.43 -10.01
N LYS A 96 16.38 0.43 -10.23
CA LYS A 96 16.52 1.22 -11.46
C LYS A 96 16.68 0.32 -12.69
N LYS A 97 17.50 -0.71 -12.60
CA LYS A 97 17.74 -1.69 -13.68
C LYS A 97 16.46 -2.44 -14.03
N ILE A 98 15.73 -2.92 -13.02
CA ILE A 98 14.43 -3.60 -13.17
C ILE A 98 13.40 -2.67 -13.82
N ALA A 99 13.21 -1.46 -13.27
CA ALA A 99 12.25 -0.50 -13.80
C ALA A 99 12.54 -0.12 -15.26
N LYS A 100 13.82 0.12 -15.58
CA LYS A 100 14.23 0.43 -16.95
C LYS A 100 13.94 -0.73 -17.90
N ARG A 101 14.22 -1.95 -17.48
CA ARG A 101 14.04 -3.15 -18.31
C ARG A 101 12.57 -3.50 -18.53
N LEU A 102 11.76 -3.47 -17.48
CA LEU A 102 10.38 -3.98 -17.53
C LEU A 102 9.36 -2.93 -17.98
N LEU A 103 9.62 -1.65 -17.68
CA LEU A 103 8.70 -0.53 -17.90
C LEU A 103 9.27 0.55 -18.81
N GLY A 104 10.57 0.51 -19.13
CA GLY A 104 11.22 1.56 -19.95
C GLY A 104 11.46 2.88 -19.21
N ILE A 105 11.07 2.98 -17.94
CA ILE A 105 11.11 4.22 -17.16
C ILE A 105 12.48 4.47 -16.53
N ASN A 106 12.80 5.75 -16.30
CA ASN A 106 13.97 6.15 -15.53
C ASN A 106 13.54 6.38 -14.07
N LEU A 107 13.85 5.41 -13.21
CA LEU A 107 13.44 5.43 -11.81
C LEU A 107 14.39 6.32 -10.97
N LYS A 108 13.81 7.18 -10.14
CA LYS A 108 14.51 7.76 -8.99
C LYS A 108 14.30 6.86 -7.78
N VAL A 109 15.33 6.70 -6.96
CA VAL A 109 15.25 5.94 -5.71
C VAL A 109 15.75 6.83 -4.60
N GLN A 110 15.02 6.88 -3.49
CA GLN A 110 15.39 7.61 -2.29
C GLN A 110 15.07 6.80 -1.04
N PHE A 111 15.77 7.13 0.05
CA PHE A 111 15.62 6.47 1.34
C PHE A 111 15.23 7.52 2.36
N VAL A 112 14.29 7.16 3.22
CA VAL A 112 13.67 8.11 4.14
C VAL A 112 13.40 7.40 5.46
N LYS A 113 13.40 8.16 6.55
CA LYS A 113 12.78 7.70 7.79
C LYS A 113 11.44 8.37 7.92
N SER A 114 10.41 7.53 8.04
CA SER A 114 9.08 8.00 8.40
C SER A 114 8.42 7.01 9.36
N PRO A 115 8.68 7.10 10.67
CA PRO A 115 8.12 6.17 11.64
C PRO A 115 6.60 6.31 11.78
N GLY A 116 6.03 7.47 11.41
CA GLY A 116 4.61 7.76 11.51
C GLY A 116 3.74 7.11 10.42
N THR A 117 4.33 6.65 9.32
CA THR A 117 3.61 5.97 8.21
C THR A 117 3.57 4.46 8.43
N GLY A 118 2.64 3.75 7.78
CA GLY A 118 2.52 2.29 7.89
C GLY A 118 3.40 1.55 6.89
N GLU A 119 3.73 2.23 5.79
CA GLU A 119 4.21 1.65 4.55
C GLU A 119 5.74 1.48 4.54
N ALA A 120 6.19 0.32 4.04
CA ALA A 120 7.60 -0.02 3.89
C ALA A 120 8.26 0.70 2.71
N ALA A 121 7.49 1.00 1.68
CA ALA A 121 7.89 1.80 0.54
C ALA A 121 6.69 2.57 -0.04
N ASP A 122 6.97 3.47 -0.96
CA ASP A 122 5.96 4.21 -1.72
C ASP A 122 6.47 4.47 -3.14
N PHE A 123 5.56 4.46 -4.10
CA PHE A 123 5.84 4.79 -5.50
C PHE A 123 4.94 5.89 -6.02
N GLY A 124 5.57 6.94 -6.54
CA GLY A 124 4.89 8.05 -7.20
C GLY A 124 5.84 8.88 -8.04
N TYR A 125 5.35 9.46 -9.13
CA TYR A 125 6.15 10.33 -10.02
C TYR A 125 7.50 9.72 -10.45
N ASN A 126 7.51 8.42 -10.80
CA ASN A 126 8.71 7.64 -11.11
C ASN A 126 9.79 7.66 -10.02
N THR A 127 9.37 7.80 -8.76
CA THR A 127 10.23 7.75 -7.59
C THR A 127 9.79 6.60 -6.69
N LEU A 128 10.72 5.69 -6.42
CA LEU A 128 10.58 4.66 -5.40
C LEU A 128 11.22 5.17 -4.09
N THR A 129 10.43 5.26 -3.05
CA THR A 129 10.86 5.72 -1.72
C THR A 129 10.86 4.56 -0.76
N PHE A 130 12.01 4.17 -0.22
CA PHE A 130 12.10 3.17 0.84
C PHE A 130 12.02 3.82 2.21
N ASN A 131 11.10 3.36 3.05
CA ASN A 131 10.98 3.80 4.44
C ASN A 131 11.83 2.91 5.35
N VAL A 132 13.05 3.34 5.67
CA VAL A 132 13.99 2.55 6.47
C VAL A 132 13.53 2.39 7.93
N SER A 133 12.53 3.15 8.37
CA SER A 133 11.90 2.98 9.70
C SER A 133 10.95 1.79 9.77
N LYS A 134 10.52 1.23 8.63
CA LYS A 134 9.54 0.13 8.54
C LYS A 134 10.14 -1.17 8.04
N LEU A 135 11.29 -1.08 7.37
CA LEU A 135 12.04 -2.25 6.94
C LEU A 135 12.72 -2.92 8.13
N ARG A 136 12.70 -4.25 8.15
CA ARG A 136 13.34 -5.04 9.22
C ARG A 136 14.86 -4.84 9.21
N LYS A 137 15.49 -5.07 10.37
CA LYS A 137 16.95 -5.09 10.46
C LYS A 137 17.53 -6.11 9.47
N GLY A 138 18.55 -5.69 8.72
CA GLY A 138 19.21 -6.53 7.72
C GLY A 138 18.45 -6.72 6.41
N PHE A 139 17.39 -5.94 6.16
CA PHE A 139 16.62 -5.99 4.91
C PHE A 139 17.52 -5.87 3.66
N PHE A 140 18.56 -5.03 3.73
CA PHE A 140 19.48 -4.77 2.62
C PHE A 140 20.69 -5.72 2.58
N ASP A 141 20.82 -6.68 3.50
CA ASP A 141 22.01 -7.54 3.60
C ASP A 141 22.16 -8.47 2.39
N ARG A 142 21.04 -8.82 1.75
CA ARG A 142 21.00 -9.63 0.54
C ARG A 142 20.35 -8.87 -0.60
N ILE A 143 21.17 -8.14 -1.36
CA ILE A 143 20.76 -7.24 -2.45
C ILE A 143 19.75 -7.88 -3.42
N VAL A 144 20.01 -9.14 -3.82
CA VAL A 144 19.08 -9.92 -4.65
C VAL A 144 18.44 -10.99 -3.78
N SER A 145 17.23 -10.69 -3.33
CA SER A 145 16.38 -11.56 -2.52
C SER A 145 14.93 -11.47 -2.99
N GLU A 146 14.13 -12.48 -2.64
CA GLU A 146 12.70 -12.50 -2.91
C GLU A 146 12.00 -11.27 -2.33
N GLU A 147 12.27 -10.95 -1.06
CA GLU A 147 11.66 -9.83 -0.33
C GLU A 147 11.94 -8.46 -1.00
N ILE A 148 13.17 -8.23 -1.48
CA ILE A 148 13.51 -7.00 -2.21
C ILE A 148 12.84 -6.95 -3.58
N ILE A 149 12.85 -8.06 -4.32
CA ILE A 149 12.23 -8.12 -5.65
C ILE A 149 10.72 -7.94 -5.52
N GLU A 150 10.08 -8.61 -4.56
CA GLU A 150 8.66 -8.48 -4.25
C GLU A 150 8.31 -7.02 -3.97
N LEU A 151 9.02 -6.35 -3.04
CA LEU A 151 8.75 -4.96 -2.71
C LEU A 151 8.95 -4.04 -3.92
N ILE A 152 10.04 -4.20 -4.68
CA ILE A 152 10.26 -3.41 -5.90
C ILE A 152 9.12 -3.62 -6.90
N LEU A 153 8.71 -4.87 -7.15
CA LEU A 153 7.63 -5.16 -8.09
C LEU A 153 6.29 -4.64 -7.60
N HIS A 154 5.99 -4.77 -6.31
CA HIS A 154 4.79 -4.24 -5.68
C HIS A 154 4.65 -2.74 -5.97
N GLU A 155 5.70 -2.00 -5.65
CA GLU A 155 5.74 -0.55 -5.82
C GLU A 155 5.70 -0.14 -7.30
N LEU A 156 6.46 -0.82 -8.17
CA LEU A 156 6.38 -0.59 -9.62
C LEU A 156 5.02 -0.98 -10.21
N GLY A 157 4.27 -1.87 -9.56
CA GLY A 157 2.89 -2.22 -9.93
C GLY A 157 1.97 -1.00 -9.94
N HIS A 158 2.22 -0.05 -9.03
CA HIS A 158 1.47 1.21 -8.96
C HIS A 158 1.66 2.12 -10.18
N HIS A 159 2.57 1.78 -11.09
CA HIS A 159 2.63 2.42 -12.40
C HIS A 159 1.38 2.15 -13.26
N ALA A 160 0.64 1.08 -12.99
CA ALA A 160 -0.56 0.70 -13.76
C ALA A 160 -1.90 0.96 -13.06
N GLY A 161 -1.92 1.18 -11.74
CA GLY A 161 -3.16 1.42 -10.98
C GLY A 161 -3.04 1.06 -9.50
N HIS A 162 -4.17 1.06 -8.81
CA HIS A 162 -4.29 0.71 -7.40
C HIS A 162 -4.52 -0.80 -7.17
N HIS A 163 -4.46 -1.26 -5.91
CA HIS A 163 -4.50 -2.69 -5.57
C HIS A 163 -5.80 -3.37 -5.95
N THR A 164 -6.91 -2.63 -6.12
CA THR A 164 -8.18 -3.20 -6.57
C THR A 164 -8.33 -3.25 -8.08
N GLU A 165 -7.39 -2.68 -8.82
CA GLU A 165 -7.45 -2.63 -10.28
C GLU A 165 -6.80 -3.85 -10.94
N MET A 166 -7.48 -4.41 -11.93
CA MET A 166 -6.95 -5.53 -12.72
C MET A 166 -5.65 -5.17 -13.46
N SER A 167 -5.44 -3.90 -13.80
CA SER A 167 -4.22 -3.39 -14.43
C SER A 167 -2.99 -3.60 -13.53
N TYR A 168 -3.12 -3.35 -12.23
CA TYR A 168 -2.08 -3.58 -11.22
C TYR A 168 -1.67 -5.05 -11.18
N HIS A 169 -2.63 -5.97 -11.01
CA HIS A 169 -2.33 -7.42 -10.94
C HIS A 169 -1.76 -7.98 -12.26
N LYS A 170 -2.27 -7.53 -13.40
CA LYS A 170 -1.73 -7.90 -14.72
C LYS A 170 -0.29 -7.41 -14.88
N LEU A 171 0.02 -6.22 -14.36
CA LEU A 171 1.38 -5.70 -14.41
C LEU A 171 2.32 -6.53 -13.53
N LEU A 172 1.93 -6.85 -12.29
CA LEU A 172 2.72 -7.69 -11.39
C LEU A 172 3.06 -9.05 -12.01
N THR A 173 2.04 -9.75 -12.51
CA THR A 173 2.21 -11.08 -13.12
C THR A 173 3.09 -11.04 -14.38
N ARG A 174 2.92 -10.03 -15.23
CA ARG A 174 3.80 -9.79 -16.39
C ARG A 174 5.24 -9.53 -15.96
N MET A 175 5.47 -8.64 -14.99
CA MET A 175 6.81 -8.29 -14.53
C MET A 175 7.52 -9.49 -13.91
N ALA A 176 6.83 -10.26 -13.05
CA ALA A 176 7.38 -11.47 -12.46
C ALA A 176 7.76 -12.50 -13.54
N GLY A 177 6.87 -12.77 -14.50
CA GLY A 177 7.15 -13.67 -15.62
C GLY A 177 8.34 -13.21 -16.47
N GLN A 178 8.44 -11.91 -16.74
CA GLN A 178 9.59 -11.33 -17.45
C GLN A 178 10.89 -11.48 -16.66
N LEU A 179 10.89 -11.26 -15.35
CA LEU A 179 12.10 -11.44 -14.52
C LEU A 179 12.56 -12.89 -14.47
N VAL A 180 11.63 -13.87 -14.46
CA VAL A 180 11.99 -15.29 -14.59
C VAL A 180 12.72 -15.54 -15.91
N MET A 181 12.18 -15.05 -17.03
CA MET A 181 12.83 -15.21 -18.34
C MET A 181 14.18 -14.51 -18.42
N ILE A 182 14.33 -13.34 -17.77
CA ILE A 182 15.61 -12.63 -17.66
C ILE A 182 16.59 -13.46 -16.83
N ALA A 183 16.17 -14.01 -15.68
CA ALA A 183 17.05 -14.82 -14.84
C ALA A 183 17.57 -16.06 -15.57
N LEU A 184 16.73 -16.69 -16.40
CA LEU A 184 17.08 -17.88 -17.17
C LEU A 184 18.00 -17.59 -18.37
N ASN A 185 17.76 -16.48 -19.08
CA ASN A 185 18.45 -16.21 -20.34
C ASN A 185 19.61 -15.21 -20.20
N GLU A 186 19.66 -14.45 -19.10
CA GLU A 186 20.60 -13.36 -18.88
C GLU A 186 21.11 -13.41 -17.43
N SER A 187 21.92 -14.42 -17.11
CA SER A 187 22.42 -14.67 -15.75
C SER A 187 23.14 -13.47 -15.12
N ASP A 188 23.69 -12.58 -15.94
CA ASP A 188 24.42 -11.38 -15.50
C ASP A 188 23.50 -10.23 -15.12
N PHE A 189 22.20 -10.31 -15.42
CA PHE A 189 21.24 -9.26 -15.10
C PHE A 189 21.16 -8.99 -13.58
N PHE A 190 21.27 -10.03 -12.76
CA PHE A 190 21.20 -9.91 -11.30
C PHE A 190 22.58 -9.84 -10.63
N LYS A 191 23.67 -9.84 -11.39
CA LYS A 191 25.00 -9.62 -10.81
C LYS A 191 25.09 -8.18 -10.30
N ILE A 192 25.53 -8.05 -9.07
CA ILE A 192 25.78 -6.78 -8.38
C ILE A 192 27.30 -6.71 -8.18
N ASP A 193 27.92 -5.65 -8.66
CA ASP A 193 29.34 -5.42 -8.40
C ASP A 193 29.51 -5.12 -6.91
N TYR A 194 30.33 -5.93 -6.24
CA TYR A 194 30.53 -5.88 -4.79
C TYR A 194 31.62 -4.91 -4.39
#